data_AF-A0A8T1USP2-F1
#
_entry.id   AF-A0A8T1USP2-F1
#
_cell.length_a   1.000
_cell.length_b   1.000
_cell.length_c   1.000
_cell.angle_alpha   90.00
_cell.angle_beta   90.00
_cell.angle_gamma   90.00
#
_symmetry.space_group_name_H-M   'P 1'
#
loop_
_entity.id
_entity.type
_entity.pdbx_description
1 polymer ?
#
loop_
_entity_poly.entity_id
_entity_poly.type
_entity_poly.pdbx_seq_one_letter_code
_entity_poly.pdbx_strand_id
1 'polypeptide(L)'
;MSQRLCWWSNVCKEKVVNYFVVWPLMRPLLWYTRMIGKDEQTSEYVADKIGSVIDEVNDAAGKPVVISVTTDNAPVMQKAWELLEQQRSIFCNGCSSHALNHILEEVLRLPWMELALSKSVTLSKFIRNRLQLLDKFRELQNDGKEGHRRALRLPVPTRWTFMKRFGKKPARLNEARGIVEDKEFWKRLKQVQKLLQPVVVVIAMLE
;
A
#
# COMPACT_ATOMS: atom_id res chain seq x y z
N MET A 1 21.54 -10.40 7.44
CA MET A 1 20.11 -10.72 7.26
C MET A 1 19.28 -9.50 7.60
N SER A 2 18.24 -9.20 6.81
CA SER A 2 17.30 -8.12 7.12
C SER A 2 15.94 -8.72 7.48
N GLN A 3 15.31 -8.22 8.52
CA GLN A 3 13.96 -8.59 8.89
C GLN A 3 12.98 -7.53 8.35
N ARG A 4 11.94 -7.94 7.61
CA ARG A 4 10.88 -7.05 7.13
C ARG A 4 9.58 -7.36 7.87
N LEU A 5 8.95 -6.35 8.44
CA LEU A 5 7.65 -6.45 9.09
C LEU A 5 6.55 -5.81 8.23
N CYS A 6 5.43 -6.52 8.11
CA CYS A 6 4.22 -5.98 7.49
C CYS A 6 3.04 -6.04 8.47
N TRP A 7 2.56 -4.86 8.87
CA TRP A 7 1.40 -4.69 9.74
C TRP A 7 0.14 -4.51 8.89
N TRP A 8 -0.91 -5.27 9.19
CA TRP A 8 -2.23 -5.07 8.59
C TRP A 8 -3.34 -5.48 9.57
N SER A 9 -4.54 -4.94 9.38
CA SER A 9 -5.70 -5.34 10.18
C SER A 9 -6.55 -6.34 9.42
N ASN A 10 -6.90 -7.45 10.07
CA ASN A 10 -7.79 -8.45 9.48
C ASN A 10 -9.26 -7.95 9.42
N VAL A 11 -10.14 -8.75 8.83
CA VAL A 11 -11.58 -8.45 8.71
C VAL A 11 -12.23 -8.26 10.09
N CYS A 12 -11.69 -8.91 11.13
CA CYS A 12 -12.12 -8.79 12.52
C CYS A 12 -11.53 -7.57 13.25
N LYS A 13 -10.78 -6.70 12.56
CA LYS A 13 -10.05 -5.53 13.12
C LYS A 13 -8.93 -5.88 14.09
N GLU A 14 -8.47 -7.12 14.08
CA GLU A 14 -7.30 -7.52 14.85
C GLU A 14 -6.03 -7.16 14.07
N LYS A 15 -5.00 -6.74 14.79
CA LYS A 15 -3.72 -6.38 14.16
C LYS A 15 -2.89 -7.64 13.94
N VAL A 16 -2.49 -7.84 12.69
CA VAL A 16 -1.70 -8.98 12.24
C VAL A 16 -0.32 -8.48 11.84
N VAL A 17 0.71 -9.18 12.30
CA VAL A 17 2.09 -8.90 11.98
C VAL A 17 2.73 -10.11 11.35
N ASN A 18 3.24 -9.90 10.15
CA ASN A 18 4.05 -10.89 9.46
C ASN A 18 5.53 -10.54 9.61
N TYR A 19 6.31 -11.50 10.10
CA TYR A 19 7.76 -11.38 10.20
C TYR A 19 8.41 -12.11 9.03
N PHE A 20 9.00 -11.36 8.12
CA PHE A 20 9.77 -11.90 7.02
C PHE A 20 11.25 -11.78 7.32
N VAL A 21 12.01 -12.81 6.97
CA VAL A 21 13.46 -12.81 7.07
C VAL A 21 14.03 -12.88 5.67
N VAL A 22 14.90 -11.93 5.36
CA VAL A 22 15.44 -11.68 4.03
C VAL A 22 16.95 -11.83 4.05
N TRP A 23 17.47 -12.61 3.09
CA TRP A 23 18.89 -12.81 2.86
C TRP A 23 19.21 -12.59 1.37
N PRO A 24 20.31 -11.92 0.99
CA PRO A 24 20.61 -11.61 -0.43
C PRO A 24 20.60 -12.81 -1.39
N LEU A 25 20.90 -14.00 -0.87
CA LEU A 25 20.99 -15.25 -1.63
C LEU A 25 19.80 -16.20 -1.43
N MET A 26 18.77 -15.78 -0.69
CA MET A 26 17.58 -16.60 -0.45
C MET A 26 16.30 -15.84 -0.78
N ARG A 27 15.26 -16.59 -1.13
CA ARG A 27 13.92 -16.03 -1.20
C ARG A 27 13.48 -15.57 0.20
N PRO A 28 12.73 -14.46 0.31
CA PRO A 28 12.15 -14.04 1.58
C PRO A 28 11.39 -15.19 2.25
N LEU A 29 11.73 -15.47 3.51
CA LEU A 29 11.08 -16.51 4.30
C LEU A 29 10.09 -15.87 5.26
N LEU A 30 8.85 -16.33 5.26
CA LEU A 30 7.92 -16.01 6.35
C LEU A 30 8.35 -16.81 7.58
N TRP A 31 8.81 -16.13 8.62
CA TRP A 31 9.22 -16.78 9.87
C TRP A 31 7.99 -17.22 10.67
N TYR A 32 7.09 -16.28 10.96
CA TYR A 32 5.75 -16.56 11.44
C TYR A 32 4.83 -15.34 11.34
N THR A 33 3.54 -15.57 11.59
CA THR A 33 2.50 -14.55 11.70
C THR A 33 2.01 -14.49 13.13
N ARG A 34 1.94 -13.27 13.70
CA ARG A 34 1.40 -13.05 15.04
C ARG A 34 0.18 -12.16 15.00
N MET A 35 -0.84 -12.56 15.75
CA MET A 35 -1.98 -11.70 16.09
C MET A 35 -1.61 -10.90 17.33
N ILE A 36 -1.75 -9.58 17.26
CA ILE A 36 -1.48 -8.69 18.39
C ILE A 36 -2.82 -8.32 19.02
N GLY A 37 -2.91 -8.57 20.33
CA GLY A 37 -4.07 -8.29 21.17
C GLY A 37 -4.30 -6.80 21.45
N LYS A 38 -5.19 -6.52 22.40
CA LYS A 38 -5.58 -5.14 22.79
C LYS A 38 -4.48 -4.38 23.53
N ASP A 39 -3.57 -5.09 24.20
CA ASP A 39 -2.50 -4.47 24.98
C ASP A 39 -1.53 -3.73 24.07
N GLU A 40 -1.27 -2.50 24.49
CA GLU A 40 -1.19 -1.36 23.61
C GLU A 40 0.09 -1.35 22.79
N GLN A 41 -0.03 -0.70 21.63
CA GLN A 41 1.06 -0.41 20.71
C GLN A 41 1.98 0.68 21.27
N THR A 42 2.50 0.46 22.46
CA THR A 42 3.59 1.24 23.00
C THR A 42 4.87 0.85 22.27
N SER A 43 5.77 1.81 22.11
CA SER A 43 7.06 1.61 21.46
C SER A 43 7.87 0.52 22.14
N GLU A 44 7.76 0.42 23.46
CA GLU A 44 8.44 -0.54 24.33
C GLU A 44 7.93 -1.96 24.06
N TYR A 45 6.62 -2.16 23.99
CA TYR A 45 6.04 -3.47 23.67
C TYR A 45 6.43 -3.92 22.26
N VAL A 46 6.37 -3.00 21.29
CA VAL A 46 6.75 -3.29 19.91
C VAL A 46 8.24 -3.64 19.82
N ALA A 47 9.11 -2.88 20.49
CA ALA A 47 10.54 -3.15 20.57
C ALA A 47 10.82 -4.51 21.23
N ASP A 48 10.17 -4.85 22.34
CA ASP A 48 10.29 -6.16 23.00
C ASP A 48 9.92 -7.30 22.06
N LYS A 49 8.78 -7.19 21.36
CA LYS A 49 8.33 -8.25 20.46
C LYS A 49 9.22 -8.41 19.25
N ILE A 50 9.69 -7.32 18.65
CA ILE A 50 10.66 -7.36 17.55
C ILE A 50 11.98 -7.97 18.05
N GLY A 51 12.45 -7.52 19.22
CA GLY A 51 13.64 -8.03 19.90
C GLY A 51 13.61 -9.54 20.08
N SER A 52 12.52 -10.07 20.65
CA SER A 52 12.30 -11.51 20.80
C SER A 52 12.43 -12.28 19.49
N VAL A 53 11.95 -11.73 18.37
CA VAL A 53 12.08 -12.41 17.07
C VAL A 53 13.50 -12.36 16.54
N ILE A 54 14.20 -11.24 16.75
CA ILE A 54 15.63 -11.12 16.39
C ILE A 54 16.45 -12.17 17.14
N ASP A 55 16.19 -12.30 18.44
CA ASP A 55 16.91 -13.23 19.31
C ASP A 55 16.62 -14.68 18.86
N GLU A 56 15.35 -15.04 18.60
CA GLU A 56 14.98 -16.35 18.02
C GLU A 56 15.68 -16.66 16.68
N VAL A 57 15.77 -15.67 15.78
CA VAL A 57 16.43 -15.84 14.47
C VAL A 57 17.93 -16.02 14.63
N ASN A 58 18.56 -15.26 15.54
CA ASN A 58 19.98 -15.38 15.84
C ASN A 58 20.32 -16.73 16.49
N ASP A 59 19.47 -17.19 17.41
CA ASP A 59 19.61 -18.50 18.07
C ASP A 59 19.48 -19.64 17.06
N ALA A 60 18.49 -19.58 16.17
CA ALA A 60 18.32 -20.55 15.09
C ALA A 60 19.51 -20.58 14.11
N ALA A 61 20.18 -19.44 13.93
CA ALA A 61 21.39 -19.34 13.12
C ALA A 61 22.68 -19.68 13.90
N GLY A 62 22.61 -19.82 15.23
CA GLY A 62 23.74 -20.02 16.14
C GLY A 62 24.70 -18.84 16.26
N LYS A 63 24.34 -17.67 15.73
CA LYS A 63 25.17 -16.44 15.73
C LYS A 63 24.33 -15.20 15.43
N PRO A 64 24.78 -13.98 15.80
CA PRO A 64 24.08 -12.75 15.44
C PRO A 64 24.15 -12.52 13.92
N VAL A 65 23.04 -12.79 13.22
CA VAL A 65 22.93 -12.67 11.76
C VAL A 65 22.02 -11.53 11.31
N VAL A 66 21.12 -11.07 12.17
CA VAL A 66 20.24 -9.94 11.89
C VAL A 66 21.03 -8.65 12.00
N ILE A 67 21.08 -7.89 10.92
CA ILE A 67 21.80 -6.61 10.83
C ILE A 67 20.85 -5.43 10.65
N SER A 68 19.63 -5.67 10.17
CA SER A 68 18.64 -4.61 10.01
C SER A 68 17.21 -5.08 10.15
N VAL A 69 16.35 -4.14 10.56
CA VAL A 69 14.90 -4.32 10.67
C VAL A 69 14.19 -3.23 9.89
N THR A 70 13.33 -3.62 8.95
CA THR A 70 12.48 -2.71 8.20
C THR A 70 11.03 -2.82 8.66
N THR A 71 10.43 -1.73 9.13
CA THR A 71 9.00 -1.64 9.50
C THR A 71 8.30 -0.51 8.77
N ASP A 72 6.99 -0.33 8.97
CA ASP A 72 6.33 0.91 8.52
C ASP A 72 6.89 2.15 9.25
N ASN A 73 6.59 3.34 8.73
CA ASN A 73 7.14 4.59 9.24
C ASN A 73 6.25 5.23 10.33
N ALA A 74 5.41 4.46 11.01
CA ALA A 74 4.55 5.00 12.05
C ALA A 74 5.39 5.58 13.21
N PRO A 75 4.92 6.64 13.91
CA PRO A 75 5.66 7.23 15.03
C PRO A 75 6.01 6.24 16.16
N VAL A 76 5.14 5.25 16.39
CA VAL A 76 5.39 4.17 17.36
C VAL A 76 6.59 3.32 16.94
N MET A 77 6.74 3.04 15.63
CA MET A 77 7.88 2.28 15.12
C MET A 77 9.18 3.07 15.26
N GLN A 78 9.16 4.38 15.00
CA GLN A 78 10.35 5.22 15.14
C GLN A 78 10.92 5.19 16.56
N LYS A 79 10.06 5.28 17.58
CA LYS A 79 10.48 5.11 18.98
C LYS A 79 10.95 3.69 19.30
N ALA A 80 10.30 2.67 18.72
CA ALA A 80 10.74 1.29 18.88
C ALA A 80 12.13 1.06 18.24
N TRP A 81 12.44 1.74 17.13
CA TRP A 81 13.76 1.70 16.49
C TRP A 81 14.84 2.23 17.42
N GLU A 82 14.63 3.38 18.06
CA GLU A 82 15.58 3.95 19.02
C GLU A 82 15.91 2.96 20.14
N LEU A 83 14.89 2.30 20.69
CA LEU A 83 15.07 1.29 21.74
C LEU A 83 15.84 0.07 21.23
N LEU A 84 15.52 -0.41 20.03
CA LEU A 84 16.17 -1.58 19.43
C LEU A 84 17.64 -1.32 19.10
N GLU A 85 17.95 -0.16 18.53
CA GLU A 85 19.31 0.25 18.16
C GLU A 85 20.19 0.55 19.38
N GLN A 86 19.59 1.02 20.49
CA GLN A 86 20.32 1.18 21.76
C GLN A 86 20.67 -0.16 22.41
N GLN A 87 19.78 -1.16 22.30
CA GLN A 87 19.95 -2.47 22.93
C GLN A 87 20.78 -3.45 22.10
N ARG A 88 20.79 -3.29 20.77
CA ARG A 88 21.35 -4.26 19.83
C ARG A 88 22.11 -3.54 18.73
N SER A 89 23.21 -4.13 18.25
CA SER A 89 23.98 -3.60 17.12
C SER A 89 23.31 -3.87 15.77
N ILE A 90 22.11 -3.34 15.58
CA ILE A 90 21.31 -3.43 14.35
C ILE A 90 20.93 -2.03 13.84
N PHE A 91 20.49 -1.96 12.59
CA PHE A 91 19.94 -0.74 11.99
C PHE A 91 18.46 -0.90 11.69
N CYS A 92 17.64 0.02 12.17
CA CYS A 92 16.22 0.05 11.88
C CYS A 92 15.91 1.07 10.79
N ASN A 93 15.05 0.71 9.85
CA ASN A 93 14.69 1.58 8.75
C ASN A 93 13.20 1.52 8.40
N GLY A 94 12.71 2.64 7.86
CA GLY A 94 11.35 2.74 7.36
C GLY A 94 11.15 2.01 6.04
N CYS A 95 9.90 1.61 5.80
CA CYS A 95 9.45 1.01 4.56
C CYS A 95 9.40 2.06 3.43
N SER A 96 10.30 1.93 2.45
CA SER A 96 10.38 2.85 1.31
C SER A 96 9.09 2.90 0.49
N SER A 97 8.37 1.78 0.34
CA SER A 97 7.09 1.77 -0.37
C SER A 97 6.02 2.55 0.38
N HIS A 98 6.03 2.52 1.73
CA HIS A 98 5.14 3.34 2.54
C HIS A 98 5.48 4.84 2.42
N ALA A 99 6.76 5.19 2.44
CA ALA A 99 7.21 6.57 2.25
C ALA A 99 6.82 7.12 0.85
N LEU A 100 7.03 6.33 -0.21
CA LEU A 100 6.63 6.69 -1.56
C LEU A 100 5.10 6.84 -1.70
N ASN A 101 4.32 6.01 -1.01
CA ASN A 101 2.86 6.14 -0.99
C ASN A 101 2.42 7.48 -0.37
N HIS A 102 3.10 7.97 0.68
CA HIS A 102 2.81 9.29 1.25
C HIS A 102 3.16 10.43 0.31
N ILE A 103 4.34 10.39 -0.32
CA ILE A 103 4.74 11.39 -1.34
C ILE A 103 3.71 11.42 -2.47
N LEU A 104 3.30 10.24 -2.93
CA LEU A 104 2.30 10.11 -3.96
C LEU A 104 0.96 10.68 -3.52
N GLU A 105 0.52 10.44 -2.28
CA GLU A 105 -0.69 11.04 -1.72
C GLU A 105 -0.64 12.59 -1.76
N GLU A 106 0.49 13.21 -1.40
CA GLU A 106 0.64 14.66 -1.47
C GLU A 106 0.61 15.20 -2.90
N VAL A 107 1.25 14.52 -3.85
CA VAL A 107 1.20 14.89 -5.28
C VAL A 107 -0.23 14.81 -5.82
N LEU A 108 -0.98 13.76 -5.44
CA LEU A 108 -2.37 13.58 -5.88
C LEU A 108 -3.35 14.58 -5.27
N ARG A 109 -2.96 15.30 -4.20
CA ARG A 109 -3.74 16.40 -3.60
C ARG A 109 -3.64 17.72 -4.35
N LEU A 110 -2.80 17.82 -5.39
CA LEU A 110 -2.81 19.00 -6.25
C LEU A 110 -4.21 19.19 -6.85
N PRO A 111 -4.82 20.39 -6.80
CA PRO A 111 -6.24 20.58 -7.10
C PRO A 111 -6.70 20.02 -8.44
N TRP A 112 -5.86 20.13 -9.46
CA TRP A 112 -6.16 19.64 -10.80
C TRP A 112 -6.08 18.10 -10.91
N MET A 113 -5.18 17.46 -10.15
CA MET A 113 -5.07 16.00 -10.06
C MET A 113 -6.21 15.43 -9.23
N GLU A 114 -6.50 16.05 -8.08
CA GLU A 114 -7.60 15.66 -7.20
C GLU A 114 -8.94 15.70 -7.95
N LEU A 115 -9.18 16.74 -8.76
CA LEU A 115 -10.37 16.84 -9.60
C LEU A 115 -10.44 15.71 -10.64
N ALA A 116 -9.33 15.42 -11.32
CA ALA A 116 -9.27 14.35 -12.31
C ALA A 116 -9.50 12.97 -11.67
N LEU A 117 -8.93 12.73 -10.48
CA LEU A 117 -9.11 11.50 -9.72
C LEU A 117 -10.55 11.36 -9.22
N SER A 118 -11.14 12.44 -8.70
CA SER A 118 -12.53 12.47 -8.26
C SER A 118 -13.48 12.06 -9.38
N LYS A 119 -13.37 12.70 -10.55
CA LYS A 119 -14.13 12.36 -11.75
C LYS A 119 -13.92 10.90 -12.17
N SER A 120 -12.67 10.42 -12.12
CA SER A 120 -12.32 9.03 -12.46
C SER A 120 -12.94 8.01 -11.49
N VAL A 121 -12.95 8.30 -10.19
CA VAL A 121 -13.58 7.47 -9.16
C VAL A 121 -15.09 7.45 -9.33
N THR A 122 -15.70 8.60 -9.59
CA THR A 122 -17.14 8.73 -9.90
C THR A 122 -17.52 7.88 -11.10
N LEU A 123 -16.78 7.99 -12.21
CA LEU A 123 -17.02 7.19 -13.43
C LEU A 123 -16.80 5.70 -13.18
N SER A 124 -15.74 5.32 -12.48
CA SER A 124 -15.44 3.93 -12.15
C SER A 124 -16.53 3.31 -11.27
N LYS A 125 -17.04 4.04 -10.27
CA LYS A 125 -18.17 3.61 -9.44
C LYS A 125 -19.44 3.45 -10.27
N PHE A 126 -19.71 4.39 -11.18
CA PHE A 126 -20.88 4.34 -12.05
C PHE A 126 -20.93 3.04 -12.88
N ILE A 127 -19.82 2.71 -13.53
CA ILE A 127 -19.69 1.51 -14.38
C ILE A 127 -19.78 0.25 -13.52
N ARG A 128 -19.01 0.18 -12.42
CA ARG A 128 -18.95 -1.01 -11.57
C ARG A 128 -20.27 -1.34 -10.87
N ASN A 129 -21.08 -0.33 -10.54
CA ASN A 129 -22.36 -0.53 -9.88
C ASN A 129 -23.46 -1.03 -10.85
N ARG A 130 -23.18 -1.12 -12.15
CA ARG A 130 -24.15 -1.52 -13.18
C ARG A 130 -23.59 -2.70 -13.98
N LEU A 131 -24.13 -3.89 -13.74
CA LEU A 131 -23.64 -5.14 -14.34
C LEU A 131 -23.53 -5.06 -15.88
N GLN A 132 -24.57 -4.54 -16.55
CA GLN A 132 -24.58 -4.38 -18.01
C GLN A 132 -23.43 -3.52 -18.53
N LEU A 133 -23.08 -2.42 -17.85
CA LEU A 133 -21.96 -1.56 -18.25
C LEU A 133 -20.62 -2.22 -17.94
N LEU A 134 -20.52 -2.96 -16.83
CA LEU A 134 -19.32 -3.70 -16.48
C LEU A 134 -19.04 -4.83 -17.48
N ASP A 135 -20.07 -5.55 -17.92
CA ASP A 135 -19.95 -6.58 -18.93
C ASP A 135 -19.61 -5.97 -20.29
N LYS A 136 -20.24 -4.85 -20.65
CA LYS A 136 -19.86 -4.14 -21.88
C LYS A 136 -18.42 -3.63 -21.86
N PHE A 137 -17.94 -3.16 -20.70
CA PHE A 137 -16.55 -2.77 -20.51
C PHE A 137 -15.61 -3.97 -20.73
N ARG A 138 -15.96 -5.16 -20.21
CA ARG A 138 -15.17 -6.39 -20.41
C ARG A 138 -15.15 -6.85 -21.87
N GLU A 139 -16.28 -6.77 -22.57
CA GLU A 139 -16.35 -7.05 -24.01
C GLU A 139 -15.40 -6.14 -24.79
N LEU A 140 -15.49 -4.82 -24.57
CA LEU A 140 -14.63 -3.84 -25.25
C LEU A 140 -13.14 -4.05 -24.93
N GLN A 141 -12.81 -4.56 -23.75
CA GLN A 141 -11.43 -4.94 -23.40
C GLN A 141 -10.95 -6.19 -24.13
N ASN A 142 -11.85 -7.13 -24.46
CA ASN A 142 -11.51 -8.32 -25.23
C ASN A 142 -11.31 -7.99 -26.71
N ASP A 143 -12.06 -7.02 -27.23
CA ASP A 143 -11.95 -6.58 -28.62
C ASP A 143 -10.77 -5.60 -28.85
N GLY A 144 -10.22 -5.05 -27.77
CA GLY A 144 -9.10 -4.12 -27.80
C GLY A 144 -7.77 -4.78 -28.20
N LYS A 145 -6.92 -4.05 -28.92
CA LYS A 145 -5.55 -4.49 -29.29
C LYS A 145 -4.51 -4.35 -28.17
N GLU A 146 -4.93 -4.05 -26.93
CA GLU A 146 -3.98 -3.90 -25.82
C GLU A 146 -3.50 -5.29 -25.36
N GLY A 147 -2.18 -5.48 -25.26
CA GLY A 147 -1.57 -6.75 -24.85
C GLY A 147 -1.85 -7.18 -23.40
N HIS A 148 -2.52 -6.34 -22.61
CA HIS A 148 -2.84 -6.60 -21.20
C HIS A 148 -4.26 -6.14 -20.84
N ARG A 149 -5.04 -7.04 -20.25
CA ARG A 149 -6.37 -6.70 -19.70
C ARG A 149 -6.22 -5.94 -18.38
N ARG A 150 -6.85 -4.76 -18.27
CA ARG A 150 -6.82 -3.93 -17.05
C ARG A 150 -8.15 -4.01 -16.31
N ALA A 151 -8.21 -4.68 -15.17
CA ALA A 151 -9.44 -4.69 -14.38
C ALA A 151 -9.80 -3.27 -13.90
N LEU A 152 -11.06 -2.86 -14.06
CA LEU A 152 -11.58 -1.62 -13.48
C LEU A 152 -11.69 -1.77 -11.97
N ARG A 153 -10.59 -1.51 -11.26
CA ARG A 153 -10.51 -1.57 -9.80
C ARG A 153 -10.38 -0.18 -9.22
N LEU A 154 -11.12 0.05 -8.13
CA LEU A 154 -10.86 1.19 -7.27
C LEU A 154 -9.67 0.82 -6.38
N PRO A 155 -8.74 1.76 -6.11
CA PRO A 155 -7.67 1.55 -5.15
C PRO A 155 -8.19 1.08 -3.78
N VAL A 156 -7.37 0.39 -3.01
CA VAL A 156 -7.78 -0.10 -1.69
C VAL A 156 -7.58 1.02 -0.65
N PRO A 157 -8.61 1.43 0.12
CA PRO A 157 -8.50 2.55 1.07
C PRO A 157 -7.50 2.35 2.21
N THR A 158 -7.09 1.11 2.49
CA THR A 158 -6.04 0.79 3.48
C THR A 158 -4.63 1.04 2.93
N ARG A 159 -4.45 1.03 1.60
CA ARG A 159 -3.20 1.36 0.92
C ARG A 159 -3.14 2.81 0.45
N TRP A 160 -4.28 3.36 0.02
CA TRP A 160 -4.41 4.78 -0.37
C TRP A 160 -5.45 5.46 0.52
N THR A 161 -5.01 5.98 1.66
CA THR A 161 -5.87 6.69 2.62
C THR A 161 -6.60 7.88 2.00
N PHE A 162 -5.94 8.60 1.09
CA PHE A 162 -6.53 9.65 0.27
C PHE A 162 -7.88 9.26 -0.38
N MET A 163 -8.04 8.01 -0.78
CA MET A 163 -9.27 7.53 -1.41
C MET A 163 -10.51 7.60 -0.52
N LYS A 164 -10.35 7.60 0.81
CA LYS A 164 -11.47 7.73 1.75
C LYS A 164 -12.22 9.05 1.56
N ARG A 165 -11.59 10.05 0.95
CA ARG A 165 -12.17 11.37 0.64
C ARG A 165 -13.20 11.30 -0.48
N PHE A 166 -13.10 10.35 -1.40
CA PHE A 166 -14.05 10.22 -2.50
C PHE A 166 -15.34 9.53 -2.02
N GLY A 167 -16.41 10.32 -1.91
CA GLY A 167 -17.70 9.91 -1.33
C GLY A 167 -18.26 8.60 -1.85
N LYS A 168 -18.93 7.83 -0.99
CA LYS A 168 -19.51 6.51 -1.32
C LYS A 168 -20.76 6.55 -2.20
N LYS A 169 -21.25 7.75 -2.54
CA LYS A 169 -22.50 7.90 -3.28
C LYS A 169 -22.34 7.37 -4.71
N PRO A 170 -23.34 6.62 -5.23
CA PRO A 170 -23.34 6.22 -6.62
C PRO A 170 -23.53 7.45 -7.51
N ALA A 171 -22.72 7.56 -8.57
CA ALA A 171 -22.82 8.64 -9.53
C ALA A 171 -24.14 8.58 -10.31
N ARG A 172 -24.65 9.74 -10.73
CA ARG A 172 -25.84 9.82 -11.60
C ARG A 172 -25.45 9.73 -13.09
N LEU A 173 -26.38 9.32 -13.94
CA LEU A 173 -26.13 9.21 -15.39
C LEU A 173 -25.67 10.55 -16.00
N ASN A 174 -26.34 11.65 -15.66
CA ASN A 174 -26.00 12.98 -16.20
C ASN A 174 -24.59 13.43 -15.80
N GLU A 175 -24.18 13.09 -14.58
CA GLU A 175 -22.83 13.37 -14.06
C GLU A 175 -21.78 12.53 -14.79
N ALA A 176 -22.02 11.22 -14.93
CA ALA A 176 -21.14 10.33 -15.67
C ALA A 176 -21.02 10.75 -17.15
N ARG A 177 -22.13 11.13 -17.78
CA ARG A 177 -22.16 11.63 -19.16
C ARG A 177 -21.34 12.91 -19.31
N GLY A 178 -21.53 13.88 -18.41
CA GLY A 178 -20.75 15.12 -18.42
C GLY A 178 -19.25 14.89 -18.26
N ILE A 179 -18.83 13.90 -17.46
CA ILE A 179 -17.41 13.54 -17.34
C ILE A 179 -16.87 12.90 -18.62
N VAL A 180 -17.65 12.02 -19.27
CA VAL A 180 -17.23 11.33 -20.50
C VAL A 180 -17.14 12.30 -21.68
N GLU A 181 -18.03 13.27 -21.78
CA GLU A 181 -18.05 14.29 -22.84
C GLU A 181 -16.96 15.36 -22.66
N ASP A 182 -16.41 15.50 -21.45
CA ASP A 182 -15.35 16.45 -21.11
C ASP A 182 -14.00 16.02 -21.73
N LYS A 183 -13.62 16.66 -22.84
CA LYS A 183 -12.33 16.43 -23.51
C LYS A 183 -11.13 16.80 -22.63
N GLU A 184 -11.28 17.81 -21.78
CA GLU A 184 -10.20 18.28 -20.91
C GLU A 184 -9.92 17.25 -19.80
N PHE A 185 -10.97 16.62 -19.27
CA PHE A 185 -10.85 15.50 -18.34
C PHE A 185 -9.95 14.39 -18.90
N TRP A 186 -10.19 13.94 -20.13
CA TRP A 186 -9.37 12.89 -20.76
C TRP A 186 -7.91 13.32 -20.98
N LYS A 187 -7.67 14.58 -21.34
CA LYS A 187 -6.32 15.13 -21.48
C LYS A 187 -5.57 15.13 -20.15
N ARG A 188 -6.22 15.63 -19.08
CA ARG A 188 -5.66 15.65 -17.73
C ARG A 188 -5.45 14.24 -17.20
N LEU A 189 -6.36 13.31 -17.45
CA LEU A 189 -6.23 11.91 -17.03
C LEU A 189 -5.00 11.24 -17.66
N LYS A 190 -4.75 11.46 -18.96
CA LYS A 190 -3.54 10.97 -19.64
C LYS A 190 -2.27 11.57 -19.04
N GLN A 191 -2.28 12.84 -18.67
CA GLN A 191 -1.15 13.49 -18.00
C GLN A 191 -0.89 12.89 -16.62
N VAL A 192 -1.94 12.70 -15.80
CA VAL A 192 -1.82 12.02 -14.51
C VAL A 192 -1.24 10.62 -14.70
N GLN A 193 -1.78 9.82 -15.62
CA GLN A 193 -1.26 8.47 -15.89
C GLN A 193 0.24 8.48 -16.25
N LYS A 194 0.67 9.41 -17.11
CA LYS A 194 2.08 9.54 -17.51
C LYS A 194 3.00 9.92 -16.34
N LEU A 195 2.54 10.82 -15.47
CA LEU A 195 3.30 11.26 -14.30
C LEU A 195 3.40 10.16 -13.23
N LEU A 196 2.34 9.37 -13.06
CA LEU A 196 2.28 8.32 -12.04
C LEU A 196 2.96 7.02 -12.46
N GLN A 197 3.07 6.74 -13.76
CA GLN A 197 3.65 5.51 -14.28
C GLN A 197 5.03 5.15 -13.69
N PRO A 198 6.04 6.05 -13.65
CA PRO A 198 7.34 5.71 -13.07
C PRO A 198 7.24 5.38 -11.58
N VAL A 199 6.41 6.11 -10.82
CA VAL A 199 6.22 5.89 -9.38
C VAL A 199 5.57 4.53 -9.12
N VAL A 200 4.57 4.15 -9.91
CA VAL A 200 3.91 2.84 -9.80
C VAL A 200 4.88 1.69 -10.09
N VAL A 201 5.76 1.85 -11.08
CA VAL A 201 6.80 0.84 -11.39
C VAL A 201 7.78 0.70 -10.23
N VAL A 202 8.24 1.81 -9.64
CA VAL A 202 9.15 1.78 -8.49
C VAL A 202 8.48 1.14 -7.27
N ILE A 203 7.22 1.49 -6.97
CA ILE A 203 6.49 0.86 -5.86
C ILE A 203 6.37 -0.65 -6.08
N ALA A 204 6.06 -1.09 -7.30
CA ALA A 204 5.96 -2.51 -7.63
C ALA A 204 7.30 -3.27 -7.53
N MET A 205 8.43 -2.58 -7.64
CA MET A 205 9.77 -3.17 -7.42
C MET A 205 10.15 -3.25 -5.94
N LEU A 206 9.58 -2.39 -5.09
CA LEU A 206 9.91 -2.31 -3.66
C LEU A 206 9.05 -3.22 -2.78
N GLU A 207 7.83 -3.53 -3.23
CA GLU A 207 6.93 -4.52 -2.61
C GLU A 207 7.43 -5.94 -2.85
#